data_AF-A0AAV0HJ80-F1
#
_entry.id   AF-A0AAV0HJ80-F1
#
_cell.length_a   1.000
_cell.length_b   1.000
_cell.length_c   1.000
_cell.angle_alpha   90.00
_cell.angle_beta   90.00
_cell.angle_gamma   90.00
#
_symmetry.space_group_name_H-M   'P 1'
#
loop_
_entity.id
_entity.type
_entity.pdbx_description
1 polymer ?
#
loop_
_entity_poly.entity_id
_entity_poly.type
_entity_poly.pdbx_seq_one_letter_code
_entity_poly.pdbx_strand_id
1 'polypeptide(L)'
;ERTYSRVPKSITSLLHHKLYIKGQLAHCKFALFHNTIAIPIIPLPFRNLANQKKSPSLIPPSDPSAMAFVFRRGLVVLVVALINAALVVATSLATAAEISSSNPLLLRGEEGVRDCSQYPYVAPTTLPTDRFSFPPDFVFGTATAAYQVEGAANTSGRGPSLWDRFTHDFPERIADGSSGDVAIDHYHRFEEDIIRMKNMNMDAYRFSISWSRIIPYGKRSTGVNKEGIEFYHRILDLLDEQDMDAYVTIFHWTTPQALEAEYGGFLSRDIVSDFKDFADLLFEEYGSKVSKWITLNEPWTYTIKGYEEGMFAPGRCSVWVDRACRAGNSAVEPYIVTHNLLLAHAAAVQLYRQKYQIGMTLCTFWFEPYSDKIEDIDAAQRSMDFMYGWYMDPITYGNYPRSMIDLVGSRLPNFTTEESKLLKGSYDFLGLNYYTGYYSRNNPDVDPHHPRYRTDSGAIMDAWRNGEPIGEPASRWLYIYPEGFRYLLNYTKDTYRNPTIYITENGVSDEDDPSKPIQEAIKDQRRIDYYHSHLQNVLMSIRNYNVTVKGFFAWSYADNYEWSDGYTYRFGLYYIDYKEKLLRYPKDSACWFTAFLEKPSPKVQHRARPIRAALPRSLHLGY
;
A
#
# COMPACT_ATOMS: atom_id res chain seq x y z
N GLU A 1 16.34 -36.12 52.81
CA GLU A 1 17.21 -37.32 52.93
C GLU A 1 17.23 -38.11 51.60
N ARG A 2 17.91 -39.28 51.57
CA ARG A 2 17.75 -40.46 50.67
C ARG A 2 17.28 -40.22 49.20
N THR A 3 18.12 -40.37 48.16
CA THR A 3 18.60 -41.64 47.50
C THR A 3 17.46 -42.58 47.05
N TYR A 4 17.39 -43.13 45.83
CA TYR A 4 18.37 -43.59 44.80
C TYR A 4 17.77 -43.37 43.37
N SER A 5 18.31 -43.72 42.19
CA SER A 5 19.63 -43.84 41.47
C SER A 5 19.29 -44.11 39.97
N ARG A 6 20.09 -44.42 38.92
CA ARG A 6 21.49 -44.79 38.54
C ARG A 6 21.60 -44.42 37.02
N VAL A 7 22.67 -43.97 36.32
CA VAL A 7 24.14 -43.90 36.50
C VAL A 7 24.90 -45.20 36.13
N PRO A 8 25.86 -45.22 35.15
CA PRO A 8 26.07 -44.38 33.94
C PRO A 8 26.70 -45.18 32.72
N LYS A 9 27.50 -44.50 31.85
CA LYS A 9 28.51 -45.00 30.84
C LYS A 9 28.06 -45.14 29.36
N SER A 10 28.90 -44.90 28.33
CA SER A 10 30.17 -44.14 28.24
C SER A 10 30.71 -43.93 26.80
N ILE A 11 31.11 -42.68 26.48
CA ILE A 11 32.43 -42.25 25.93
C ILE A 11 32.94 -42.80 24.56
N THR A 12 33.50 -41.89 23.74
CA THR A 12 34.37 -42.08 22.53
C THR A 12 33.80 -42.78 21.28
N SER A 13 34.31 -42.61 20.05
CA SER A 13 34.94 -41.46 19.34
C SER A 13 35.35 -41.86 17.90
N LEU A 14 35.86 -40.90 17.10
CA LEU A 14 36.77 -41.05 15.95
C LEU A 14 36.22 -41.47 14.56
N LEU A 15 36.44 -40.52 13.62
CA LEU A 15 37.01 -40.66 12.27
C LEU A 15 36.30 -41.37 11.09
N HIS A 16 36.23 -40.62 9.99
CA HIS A 16 36.45 -40.99 8.57
C HIS A 16 36.17 -42.42 8.06
N HIS A 17 35.40 -42.50 6.96
CA HIS A 17 36.02 -42.84 5.67
C HIS A 17 35.31 -42.22 4.43
N LYS A 18 35.99 -42.25 3.28
CA LYS A 18 35.54 -41.76 1.95
C LYS A 18 35.04 -42.91 1.05
N LEU A 19 34.53 -42.53 -0.16
CA LEU A 19 34.44 -43.32 -1.42
C LEU A 19 33.24 -44.31 -1.51
N TYR A 20 32.67 -44.66 -2.68
CA TYR A 20 32.59 -44.08 -4.04
C TYR A 20 31.60 -44.92 -4.91
N ILE A 21 31.59 -44.75 -6.25
CA ILE A 21 30.89 -45.52 -7.31
C ILE A 21 29.40 -45.13 -7.49
N LYS A 22 28.79 -44.86 -8.67
CA LYS A 22 29.02 -44.92 -10.15
C LYS A 22 28.11 -45.92 -10.89
N GLY A 23 27.43 -45.40 -11.93
CA GLY A 23 26.83 -46.16 -13.04
C GLY A 23 25.29 -46.09 -13.10
N GLN A 24 24.60 -46.04 -14.24
CA GLN A 24 24.76 -45.42 -15.58
C GLN A 24 23.64 -46.01 -16.49
N LEU A 25 23.19 -45.22 -17.49
CA LEU A 25 22.36 -45.52 -18.69
C LEU A 25 21.07 -44.66 -18.68
N ALA A 26 20.86 -43.64 -19.55
CA ALA A 26 20.84 -43.58 -21.03
C ALA A 26 19.59 -44.27 -21.62
N HIS A 27 18.76 -43.68 -22.48
CA HIS A 27 18.97 -42.66 -23.54
C HIS A 27 17.84 -41.58 -23.51
N CYS A 28 17.68 -40.56 -24.39
CA CYS A 28 18.16 -40.36 -25.76
C CYS A 28 18.14 -38.88 -26.20
N LYS A 29 19.13 -38.43 -27.01
CA LYS A 29 19.06 -37.26 -27.90
C LYS A 29 20.20 -37.33 -28.93
N PHE A 30 19.92 -36.96 -30.18
CA PHE A 30 20.90 -36.96 -31.30
C PHE A 30 21.41 -35.54 -31.59
N ALA A 31 22.64 -35.42 -32.11
CA ALA A 31 23.23 -34.18 -32.62
C ALA A 31 23.18 -34.16 -34.18
N LEU A 32 23.29 -33.05 -34.90
CA LEU A 32 24.43 -32.13 -35.14
C LEU A 32 23.89 -30.85 -35.86
N PHE A 33 24.62 -29.79 -36.26
CA PHE A 33 26.05 -29.57 -36.58
C PHE A 33 26.48 -28.11 -36.28
N HIS A 34 27.79 -27.85 -36.25
CA HIS A 34 28.38 -26.51 -36.09
C HIS A 34 28.27 -25.61 -37.33
N ASN A 35 28.34 -24.28 -37.11
CA ASN A 35 29.43 -23.50 -37.71
C ASN A 35 29.74 -22.22 -36.87
N THR A 36 31.02 -21.85 -36.79
CA THR A 36 31.50 -20.70 -36.02
C THR A 36 32.52 -19.92 -36.86
N ILE A 37 32.37 -18.61 -36.96
CA ILE A 37 33.35 -17.73 -37.61
C ILE A 37 33.92 -16.79 -36.56
N ALA A 38 35.23 -16.92 -36.29
CA ALA A 38 35.99 -15.99 -35.47
C ALA A 38 36.71 -14.98 -36.36
N ILE A 39 36.79 -13.72 -35.92
CA ILE A 39 37.54 -12.65 -36.59
C ILE A 39 38.67 -12.21 -35.65
N PRO A 40 39.95 -12.21 -36.09
CA PRO A 40 41.07 -11.86 -35.24
C PRO A 40 41.21 -10.34 -35.06
N ILE A 41 41.55 -9.91 -33.85
CA ILE A 41 41.92 -8.52 -33.54
C ILE A 41 43.45 -8.40 -33.57
N ILE A 42 43.98 -7.41 -34.30
CA ILE A 42 45.41 -7.08 -34.34
C ILE A 42 45.59 -5.64 -33.82
N PRO A 43 46.40 -5.40 -32.77
CA PRO A 43 46.63 -4.06 -32.22
C PRO A 43 47.90 -3.39 -32.79
N LEU A 44 47.80 -2.14 -33.23
CA LEU A 44 48.93 -1.23 -33.49
C LEU A 44 48.57 0.23 -33.09
N PRO A 45 49.54 1.13 -32.83
CA PRO A 45 49.35 2.21 -31.86
C PRO A 45 49.65 3.65 -32.36
N PHE A 46 49.54 4.60 -31.41
CA PHE A 46 50.09 5.97 -31.37
C PHE A 46 49.29 7.19 -31.94
N ARG A 47 48.97 8.09 -30.98
CA ARG A 47 49.03 9.58 -30.97
C ARG A 47 48.45 10.42 -32.12
N ASN A 48 47.55 11.32 -31.68
CA ASN A 48 47.50 12.77 -31.97
C ASN A 48 48.07 13.28 -33.30
N LEU A 49 47.17 13.74 -34.19
CA LEU A 49 47.28 15.05 -34.84
C LEU A 49 45.91 15.45 -35.42
N ALA A 50 45.33 16.54 -34.93
CA ALA A 50 44.06 17.08 -35.43
C ALA A 50 44.09 18.61 -35.38
N ASN A 51 44.24 19.26 -36.54
CA ASN A 51 43.98 20.69 -36.66
C ASN A 51 43.69 21.11 -38.12
N GLN A 52 42.94 22.20 -38.26
CA GLN A 52 42.65 22.98 -39.48
C GLN A 52 41.79 22.37 -40.62
N LYS A 53 40.58 22.91 -40.67
CA LYS A 53 39.64 23.04 -41.79
C LYS A 53 40.30 23.38 -43.14
N LYS A 54 39.78 22.84 -44.26
CA LYS A 54 39.21 23.60 -45.39
C LYS A 54 38.59 22.71 -46.48
N SER A 55 37.77 23.32 -47.34
CA SER A 55 37.07 22.77 -48.51
C SER A 55 36.85 23.94 -49.52
N PRO A 56 36.21 23.77 -50.70
CA PRO A 56 36.16 22.63 -51.65
C PRO A 56 36.51 23.04 -53.12
N SER A 57 36.66 22.07 -54.04
CA SER A 57 36.46 22.28 -55.51
C SER A 57 36.33 20.96 -56.29
N LEU A 58 35.52 20.94 -57.37
CA LEU A 58 35.33 19.81 -58.30
C LEU A 58 36.40 19.87 -59.44
N ILE A 59 36.69 18.83 -60.26
CA ILE A 59 35.88 18.25 -61.38
C ILE A 59 36.50 16.88 -61.82
N PRO A 60 35.71 15.92 -62.40
CA PRO A 60 36.12 14.53 -62.79
C PRO A 60 36.77 14.45 -64.21
N PRO A 61 37.07 13.28 -64.87
CA PRO A 61 36.63 11.86 -64.72
C PRO A 61 37.80 10.83 -64.67
N SER A 62 37.72 9.51 -64.91
CA SER A 62 36.69 8.60 -65.50
C SER A 62 36.93 7.10 -65.16
N ASP A 63 35.88 6.33 -64.82
CA ASP A 63 35.80 4.86 -65.07
C ASP A 63 34.32 4.37 -64.99
N PRO A 64 33.72 3.87 -66.09
CA PRO A 64 32.37 3.28 -66.07
C PRO A 64 32.25 1.94 -65.33
N SER A 65 33.34 1.17 -65.19
CA SER A 65 33.32 -0.20 -64.66
C SER A 65 33.16 -0.25 -63.14
N ALA A 66 33.77 0.70 -62.42
CA ALA A 66 33.73 0.77 -60.96
C ALA A 66 32.31 1.01 -60.41
N MET A 67 31.53 1.90 -61.04
CA MET A 67 30.17 2.20 -60.57
C MET A 67 29.23 0.99 -60.65
N ALA A 68 29.36 0.13 -61.65
CA ALA A 68 28.54 -1.08 -61.77
C ALA A 68 28.77 -2.06 -60.60
N PHE A 69 30.01 -2.15 -60.09
CA PHE A 69 30.35 -3.01 -58.96
C PHE A 69 29.85 -2.43 -57.63
N VAL A 70 30.00 -1.11 -57.44
CA VAL A 70 29.50 -0.39 -56.25
C VAL A 70 27.96 -0.43 -56.20
N PHE A 71 27.26 -0.17 -57.31
CA PHE A 71 25.80 -0.29 -57.35
C PHE A 71 25.31 -1.71 -57.07
N ARG A 72 25.97 -2.75 -57.61
CA ARG A 72 25.58 -4.14 -57.32
C ARG A 72 25.75 -4.50 -55.84
N ARG A 73 26.85 -4.09 -55.18
CA ARG A 73 27.02 -4.30 -53.73
C ARG A 73 26.07 -3.45 -52.89
N GLY A 74 25.86 -2.18 -53.24
CA GLY A 74 24.91 -1.30 -52.57
C GLY A 74 23.48 -1.82 -52.65
N LEU A 75 23.05 -2.29 -53.82
CA LEU A 75 21.72 -2.87 -54.02
C LEU A 75 21.55 -4.18 -53.24
N VAL A 76 22.56 -5.06 -53.19
CA VAL A 76 22.51 -6.29 -52.38
C VAL A 76 22.43 -5.98 -50.89
N VAL A 77 23.22 -5.01 -50.39
CA VAL A 77 23.14 -4.58 -48.98
C VAL A 77 21.77 -3.95 -48.67
N LEU A 78 21.22 -3.12 -49.56
CA LEU A 78 19.90 -2.52 -49.40
C LEU A 78 18.79 -3.59 -49.41
N VAL A 79 18.86 -4.57 -50.32
CA VAL A 79 17.90 -5.68 -50.39
C VAL A 79 17.98 -6.58 -49.15
N VAL A 80 19.18 -6.88 -48.64
CA VAL A 80 19.34 -7.63 -47.37
C VAL A 80 18.83 -6.81 -46.18
N ALA A 81 19.07 -5.51 -46.13
CA ALA A 81 18.53 -4.63 -45.09
C ALA A 81 16.99 -4.56 -45.14
N LEU A 82 16.40 -4.46 -46.34
CA LEU A 82 14.95 -4.47 -46.54
C LEU A 82 14.32 -5.83 -46.22
N ILE A 83 14.98 -6.95 -46.55
CA ILE A 83 14.53 -8.29 -46.16
C ILE A 83 14.59 -8.44 -44.63
N ASN A 84 15.67 -8.02 -43.98
CA ASN A 84 15.77 -8.06 -42.52
C ASN A 84 14.74 -7.15 -41.84
N ALA A 85 14.51 -5.94 -42.36
CA ALA A 85 13.47 -5.05 -41.85
C ALA A 85 12.06 -5.64 -42.06
N ALA A 86 11.77 -6.22 -43.23
CA ALA A 86 10.51 -6.92 -43.48
C ALA A 86 10.34 -8.16 -42.60
N LEU A 87 11.42 -8.89 -42.28
CA LEU A 87 11.40 -10.04 -41.38
C LEU A 87 11.13 -9.60 -39.94
N VAL A 88 11.75 -8.51 -39.47
CA VAL A 88 11.48 -7.90 -38.15
C VAL A 88 10.05 -7.38 -38.07
N VAL A 89 9.55 -6.68 -39.10
CA VAL A 89 8.15 -6.24 -39.16
C VAL A 89 7.20 -7.44 -39.20
N ALA A 90 7.55 -8.53 -39.90
CA ALA A 90 6.76 -9.76 -39.93
C ALA A 90 6.75 -10.48 -38.56
N THR A 91 7.86 -10.52 -37.81
CA THR A 91 7.87 -11.09 -36.46
C THR A 91 7.16 -10.17 -35.44
N SER A 92 7.26 -8.85 -35.57
CA SER A 92 6.49 -7.89 -34.77
C SER A 92 4.99 -7.98 -35.05
N LEU A 93 4.58 -8.17 -36.31
CA LEU A 93 3.18 -8.39 -36.68
C LEU A 93 2.68 -9.79 -36.29
N ALA A 94 3.53 -10.81 -36.33
CA ALA A 94 3.19 -12.15 -35.83
C ALA A 94 2.98 -12.14 -34.31
N THR A 95 3.89 -11.52 -33.55
CA THR A 95 3.73 -11.37 -32.09
C THR A 95 2.54 -10.48 -31.74
N ALA A 96 2.29 -9.39 -32.46
CA ALA A 96 1.08 -8.58 -32.28
C ALA A 96 -0.22 -9.34 -32.62
N ALA A 97 -0.20 -10.21 -33.63
CA ALA A 97 -1.33 -11.08 -33.96
C ALA A 97 -1.54 -12.17 -32.90
N GLU A 98 -0.47 -12.81 -32.41
CA GLU A 98 -0.54 -13.80 -31.33
C GLU A 98 -1.05 -13.17 -30.02
N ILE A 99 -0.61 -11.95 -29.68
CA ILE A 99 -1.16 -11.17 -28.56
C ILE A 99 -2.65 -10.85 -28.81
N SER A 100 -3.01 -10.40 -30.01
CA SER A 100 -4.39 -10.07 -30.37
C SER A 100 -5.33 -11.29 -30.47
N SER A 101 -4.81 -12.52 -30.53
CA SER A 101 -5.61 -13.75 -30.64
C SER A 101 -5.46 -14.72 -29.46
N SER A 102 -4.81 -14.33 -28.36
CA SER A 102 -4.55 -15.19 -27.20
C SER A 102 -5.30 -14.80 -25.92
N ASN A 103 -6.26 -13.87 -26.00
CA ASN A 103 -7.30 -13.77 -24.97
C ASN A 103 -8.32 -14.91 -25.22
N PRO A 104 -8.14 -16.07 -24.56
CA PRO A 104 -8.15 -16.11 -23.11
C PRO A 104 -6.93 -16.76 -22.45
N LEU A 105 -6.30 -16.01 -21.52
CA LEU A 105 -5.66 -16.59 -20.34
C LEU A 105 -6.72 -17.07 -19.33
N LEU A 106 -7.50 -18.07 -19.77
CA LEU A 106 -8.25 -18.94 -18.87
C LEU A 106 -7.30 -19.49 -17.82
N LEU A 107 -7.75 -19.49 -16.55
CA LEU A 107 -7.09 -20.11 -15.40
C LEU A 107 -6.77 -21.59 -15.70
N ARG A 108 -5.57 -21.86 -16.24
CA ARG A 108 -5.18 -23.18 -16.75
C ARG A 108 -4.71 -24.13 -15.65
N GLY A 109 -5.66 -24.53 -14.81
CA GLY A 109 -5.55 -25.71 -13.96
C GLY A 109 -4.64 -25.58 -12.76
N GLU A 110 -5.06 -24.78 -11.76
CA GLU A 110 -4.69 -25.05 -10.37
C GLU A 110 -5.95 -25.48 -9.59
N GLU A 111 -5.86 -26.65 -8.93
CA GLU A 111 -6.83 -27.10 -7.95
C GLU A 111 -6.72 -26.18 -6.72
N GLY A 112 -7.70 -25.29 -6.51
CA GLY A 112 -7.69 -24.39 -5.35
C GLY A 112 -8.52 -23.12 -5.48
N VAL A 113 -8.89 -22.69 -6.69
CA VAL A 113 -9.72 -21.49 -6.88
C VAL A 113 -11.15 -21.75 -6.39
N ARG A 114 -11.41 -21.43 -5.11
CA ARG A 114 -12.78 -21.29 -4.57
C ARG A 114 -13.46 -20.14 -5.30
N ASP A 115 -14.35 -20.46 -6.21
CA ASP A 115 -15.25 -19.48 -6.82
C ASP A 115 -16.40 -19.15 -5.85
N CYS A 116 -16.68 -17.86 -5.64
CA CYS A 116 -17.84 -17.41 -4.87
C CYS A 116 -19.17 -17.87 -5.49
N SER A 117 -19.21 -18.22 -6.78
CA SER A 117 -20.40 -18.82 -7.42
C SER A 117 -20.67 -20.27 -6.95
N GLN A 118 -19.64 -21.00 -6.53
CA GLN A 118 -19.74 -22.40 -6.07
C GLN A 118 -20.06 -22.51 -4.57
N TYR A 119 -19.66 -21.50 -3.80
CA TYR A 119 -20.00 -21.35 -2.38
C TYR A 119 -20.67 -19.99 -2.17
N PRO A 120 -21.86 -19.75 -2.74
CA PRO A 120 -22.51 -18.46 -2.66
C PRO A 120 -22.79 -18.11 -1.20
N TYR A 121 -22.29 -16.96 -0.76
CA TYR A 121 -22.82 -16.29 0.41
C TYR A 121 -24.30 -15.99 0.10
N VAL A 122 -25.21 -16.77 0.68
CA VAL A 122 -26.65 -16.58 0.51
C VAL A 122 -27.04 -15.35 1.33
N ALA A 123 -26.84 -14.18 0.72
CA ALA A 123 -27.29 -12.93 1.27
C ALA A 123 -28.78 -13.01 1.64
N PRO A 124 -29.20 -12.43 2.78
CA PRO A 124 -30.61 -12.24 3.06
C PRO A 124 -31.31 -11.60 1.85
N THR A 125 -32.54 -12.01 1.56
CA THR A 125 -33.25 -11.62 0.31
C THR A 125 -33.46 -10.11 0.14
N THR A 126 -33.21 -9.34 1.20
CA THR A 126 -32.66 -7.98 1.12
C THR A 126 -31.50 -7.86 2.13
N LEU A 127 -30.28 -7.54 1.70
CA LEU A 127 -29.30 -6.96 2.61
C LEU A 127 -29.87 -5.63 3.13
N PRO A 128 -29.79 -5.30 4.44
CA PRO A 128 -30.32 -4.03 4.97
C PRO A 128 -29.65 -2.78 4.38
N THR A 129 -28.42 -2.95 3.88
CA THR A 129 -27.65 -1.96 3.12
C THR A 129 -26.89 -2.66 2.01
N ASP A 130 -26.88 -2.05 0.84
CA ASP A 130 -26.24 -2.49 -0.41
C ASP A 130 -25.44 -1.34 -1.03
N ARG A 131 -24.79 -1.55 -2.18
CA ARG A 131 -24.16 -0.46 -2.94
C ARG A 131 -25.09 0.73 -3.21
N PHE A 132 -26.36 0.46 -3.57
CA PHE A 132 -27.33 1.51 -3.93
C PHE A 132 -27.87 2.32 -2.76
N SER A 133 -27.52 1.90 -1.54
CA SER A 133 -27.75 2.68 -0.35
C SER A 133 -26.85 3.92 -0.27
N PHE A 134 -25.67 3.89 -0.91
CA PHE A 134 -24.69 4.97 -0.92
C PHE A 134 -24.90 5.94 -2.10
N PRO A 135 -24.28 7.14 -2.10
CA PRO A 135 -24.34 8.06 -3.23
C PRO A 135 -23.91 7.40 -4.55
N PRO A 136 -24.49 7.77 -5.71
CA PRO A 136 -24.14 7.15 -7.00
C PRO A 136 -22.68 7.32 -7.42
N ASP A 137 -21.98 8.32 -6.88
CA ASP A 137 -20.57 8.62 -7.09
C ASP A 137 -19.66 8.15 -5.92
N PHE A 138 -20.16 7.26 -5.06
CA PHE A 138 -19.41 6.67 -3.97
C PHE A 138 -18.52 5.51 -4.47
N VAL A 139 -17.23 5.63 -4.22
CA VAL A 139 -16.18 4.67 -4.64
C VAL A 139 -16.03 3.56 -3.60
N PHE A 140 -16.13 2.30 -4.01
CA PHE A 140 -15.76 1.15 -3.18
C PHE A 140 -14.46 0.54 -3.67
N GLY A 141 -13.54 0.26 -2.75
CA GLY A 141 -12.23 -0.29 -3.08
C GLY A 141 -11.64 -1.09 -1.93
N THR A 142 -10.38 -1.46 -2.10
CA THR A 142 -9.57 -2.13 -1.08
C THR A 142 -8.14 -1.61 -1.09
N ALA A 143 -7.42 -1.83 0.00
CA ALA A 143 -6.13 -1.21 0.26
C ALA A 143 -5.00 -2.22 0.57
N THR A 144 -3.77 -1.84 0.23
CA THR A 144 -2.50 -2.51 0.56
C THR A 144 -1.38 -1.49 0.82
N ALA A 145 -0.23 -1.96 1.28
CA ALA A 145 0.99 -1.16 1.40
C ALA A 145 2.22 -1.91 0.86
N ALA A 146 3.12 -1.21 0.18
CA ALA A 146 4.27 -1.76 -0.53
C ALA A 146 5.06 -2.84 0.26
N TYR A 147 5.58 -2.51 1.45
CA TYR A 147 6.37 -3.46 2.24
C TYR A 147 5.53 -4.63 2.79
N GLN A 148 4.22 -4.43 2.96
CA GLN A 148 3.33 -5.47 3.47
C GLN A 148 2.97 -6.53 2.42
N VAL A 149 3.00 -6.19 1.12
CA VAL A 149 2.56 -7.09 0.04
C VAL A 149 3.58 -7.39 -1.07
N GLU A 150 4.46 -6.45 -1.43
CA GLU A 150 5.29 -6.57 -2.66
C GLU A 150 6.28 -7.72 -2.60
N GLY A 151 7.02 -7.84 -1.50
CA GLY A 151 8.21 -8.68 -1.46
C GLY A 151 9.29 -8.18 -2.40
N ALA A 152 10.02 -9.11 -3.03
CA ALA A 152 11.09 -8.82 -3.97
C ALA A 152 12.08 -7.77 -3.42
N ALA A 153 12.42 -7.89 -2.13
CA ALA A 153 13.08 -6.83 -1.38
C ALA A 153 14.49 -6.50 -1.89
N ASN A 154 15.24 -7.53 -2.29
CA ASN A 154 16.64 -7.44 -2.71
C ASN A 154 16.84 -7.78 -4.21
N THR A 155 15.82 -7.57 -5.05
CA THR A 155 15.89 -7.81 -6.50
C THR A 155 15.54 -6.54 -7.30
N SER A 156 15.70 -6.61 -8.62
CA SER A 156 15.26 -5.58 -9.57
C SER A 156 15.63 -4.14 -9.21
N GLY A 157 16.89 -3.94 -8.79
CA GLY A 157 17.45 -2.63 -8.46
C GLY A 157 16.94 -1.96 -7.17
N ARG A 158 16.05 -2.60 -6.39
CA ARG A 158 15.54 -2.02 -5.13
C ARG A 158 16.64 -1.85 -4.08
N GLY A 159 16.63 -0.70 -3.40
CA GLY A 159 17.41 -0.46 -2.20
C GLY A 159 16.64 -0.81 -0.92
N PRO A 160 17.33 -1.08 0.20
CA PRO A 160 16.66 -1.37 1.48
C PRO A 160 15.96 -0.12 2.04
N SER A 161 14.77 -0.30 2.60
CA SER A 161 14.11 0.67 3.46
C SER A 161 14.46 0.44 4.94
N LEU A 162 14.00 1.35 5.80
CA LEU A 162 14.03 1.20 7.25
C LEU A 162 13.48 -0.14 7.74
N TRP A 163 12.39 -0.63 7.14
CA TRP A 163 11.72 -1.84 7.59
C TRP A 163 12.50 -3.11 7.28
N ASP A 164 13.10 -3.21 6.08
CA ASP A 164 13.99 -4.32 5.73
C ASP A 164 15.08 -4.48 6.79
N ARG A 165 15.76 -3.37 7.09
CA ARG A 165 16.92 -3.33 7.99
C ARG A 165 16.50 -3.51 9.46
N PHE A 166 15.35 -3.00 9.87
CA PHE A 166 14.80 -3.25 11.21
C PHE A 166 14.50 -4.73 11.42
N THR A 167 13.84 -5.40 10.45
CA THR A 167 13.54 -6.84 10.56
C THR A 167 14.78 -7.72 10.48
N HIS A 168 15.82 -7.32 9.74
CA HIS A 168 17.09 -8.08 9.64
C HIS A 168 18.04 -7.86 10.82
N ASP A 169 18.18 -6.62 11.32
CA ASP A 169 19.10 -6.26 12.40
C ASP A 169 18.48 -6.46 13.81
N PHE A 170 17.16 -6.72 13.89
CA PHE A 170 16.36 -6.89 15.12
C PHE A 170 15.14 -7.84 14.93
N PRO A 171 15.29 -9.10 14.45
CA PRO A 171 14.16 -9.99 14.24
C PRO A 171 13.34 -10.27 15.51
N GLU A 172 13.94 -10.15 16.71
CA GLU A 172 13.25 -10.27 18.00
C GLU A 172 12.23 -9.15 18.29
N ARG A 173 12.12 -8.14 17.42
CA ARG A 173 11.10 -7.08 17.46
C ARG A 173 9.81 -7.44 16.75
N ILE A 174 9.80 -8.55 15.99
CA ILE A 174 8.64 -9.04 15.24
C ILE A 174 8.11 -10.29 15.95
N ALA A 175 6.79 -10.38 16.17
CA ALA A 175 6.18 -11.40 17.03
C ALA A 175 6.50 -12.86 16.64
N ASP A 176 6.68 -13.13 15.34
CA ASP A 176 7.05 -14.42 14.76
C ASP A 176 8.50 -14.45 14.21
N GLY A 177 9.26 -13.35 14.35
CA GLY A 177 10.61 -13.20 13.80
C GLY A 177 10.69 -13.02 12.27
N SER A 178 9.57 -12.72 11.61
CA SER A 178 9.49 -12.65 10.14
C SER A 178 9.78 -11.27 9.52
N SER A 179 9.86 -11.23 8.19
CA SER A 179 10.16 -10.02 7.40
C SER A 179 9.23 -9.88 6.18
N GLY A 180 9.24 -8.69 5.57
CA GLY A 180 8.59 -8.39 4.30
C GLY A 180 9.42 -8.77 3.06
N ASP A 181 10.48 -9.59 3.18
CA ASP A 181 11.39 -9.93 2.05
C ASP A 181 10.65 -10.53 0.85
N VAL A 182 9.64 -11.37 1.14
CA VAL A 182 8.76 -12.03 0.18
C VAL A 182 7.32 -11.53 0.30
N ALA A 183 6.85 -11.18 1.50
CA ALA A 183 5.47 -10.77 1.74
C ALA A 183 4.45 -11.76 1.10
N ILE A 184 3.57 -11.27 0.22
CA ILE A 184 2.68 -12.13 -0.59
C ILE A 184 3.14 -12.23 -2.06
N ASP A 185 4.35 -11.78 -2.35
CA ASP A 185 4.97 -11.72 -3.68
C ASP A 185 4.13 -10.93 -4.71
N HIS A 186 3.46 -9.87 -4.26
CA HIS A 186 2.65 -9.01 -5.14
C HIS A 186 3.51 -8.37 -6.25
N TYR A 187 4.83 -8.21 -6.07
CA TYR A 187 5.73 -7.74 -7.12
C TYR A 187 5.70 -8.62 -8.39
N HIS A 188 5.55 -9.94 -8.24
CA HIS A 188 5.40 -10.85 -9.39
C HIS A 188 3.93 -11.21 -9.68
N ARG A 189 3.00 -10.99 -8.74
CA ARG A 189 1.61 -11.50 -8.79
C ARG A 189 0.51 -10.43 -8.84
N PHE A 190 0.86 -9.15 -8.94
CA PHE A 190 -0.11 -8.04 -8.96
C PHE A 190 -1.22 -8.21 -10.02
N GLU A 191 -0.91 -8.81 -11.17
CA GLU A 191 -1.88 -9.05 -12.24
C GLU A 191 -3.04 -9.94 -11.77
N GLU A 192 -2.74 -11.06 -11.11
CA GLU A 192 -3.79 -11.92 -10.55
C GLU A 192 -4.60 -11.23 -9.44
N ASP A 193 -3.92 -10.39 -8.65
CA ASP A 193 -4.50 -9.74 -7.48
C ASP A 193 -5.46 -8.61 -7.88
N ILE A 194 -5.10 -7.79 -8.87
CA ILE A 194 -5.98 -6.75 -9.44
C ILE A 194 -7.20 -7.39 -10.13
N ILE A 195 -7.01 -8.48 -10.89
CA ILE A 195 -8.11 -9.22 -11.50
C ILE A 195 -9.05 -9.81 -10.41
N ARG A 196 -8.52 -10.26 -9.27
CA ARG A 196 -9.34 -10.66 -8.12
C ARG A 196 -10.13 -9.48 -7.53
N MET A 197 -9.51 -8.31 -7.33
CA MET A 197 -10.22 -7.10 -6.87
C MET A 197 -11.35 -6.71 -7.84
N LYS A 198 -11.10 -6.73 -9.16
CA LYS A 198 -12.11 -6.42 -10.17
C LYS A 198 -13.30 -7.38 -10.13
N ASN A 199 -13.03 -8.68 -9.97
CA ASN A 199 -14.05 -9.72 -9.81
C ASN A 199 -14.88 -9.60 -8.52
N MET A 200 -14.43 -8.80 -7.53
CA MET A 200 -15.22 -8.42 -6.35
C MET A 200 -16.12 -7.19 -6.58
N ASN A 201 -16.25 -6.71 -7.82
CA ASN A 201 -16.95 -5.47 -8.19
C ASN A 201 -16.37 -4.19 -7.56
N MET A 202 -15.09 -4.20 -7.16
CA MET A 202 -14.38 -3.00 -6.69
C MET A 202 -14.24 -1.96 -7.82
N ASP A 203 -14.35 -0.69 -7.46
CA ASP A 203 -14.13 0.46 -8.35
C ASP A 203 -12.69 0.97 -8.33
N ALA A 204 -11.95 0.72 -7.24
CA ALA A 204 -10.66 1.35 -6.99
C ALA A 204 -9.69 0.44 -6.22
N TYR A 205 -8.40 0.63 -6.48
CA TYR A 205 -7.30 0.05 -5.70
C TYR A 205 -6.49 1.16 -5.03
N ARG A 206 -6.37 1.09 -3.71
CA ARG A 206 -5.42 1.92 -2.95
C ARG A 206 -4.14 1.13 -2.67
N PHE A 207 -3.01 1.64 -3.13
CA PHE A 207 -1.70 1.06 -2.86
C PHE A 207 -0.69 2.16 -2.50
N SER A 208 0.53 1.77 -2.12
CA SER A 208 1.65 2.70 -1.94
C SER A 208 2.83 2.37 -2.84
N ILE A 209 3.64 3.37 -3.16
CA ILE A 209 4.86 3.20 -3.95
C ILE A 209 6.05 3.11 -2.99
N SER A 210 6.89 2.08 -3.14
CA SER A 210 8.10 1.92 -2.34
C SER A 210 9.16 2.93 -2.79
N TRP A 211 9.42 3.95 -1.96
CA TRP A 211 10.46 4.96 -2.23
C TRP A 211 11.82 4.29 -2.51
N SER A 212 12.21 3.28 -1.74
CA SER A 212 13.48 2.58 -1.95
C SER A 212 13.47 1.64 -3.18
N ARG A 213 12.30 1.33 -3.77
CA ARG A 213 12.21 0.65 -5.08
C ARG A 213 12.39 1.63 -6.24
N ILE A 214 11.90 2.87 -6.15
CA ILE A 214 12.06 3.92 -7.18
C ILE A 214 13.43 4.61 -7.12
N ILE A 215 13.87 5.00 -5.92
CA ILE A 215 15.12 5.72 -5.67
C ILE A 215 15.91 4.95 -4.60
N PRO A 216 16.81 4.03 -4.99
CA PRO A 216 17.45 3.09 -4.06
C PRO A 216 18.26 3.73 -2.93
N TYR A 217 18.86 4.90 -3.17
CA TYR A 217 19.56 5.71 -2.17
C TYR A 217 18.75 6.94 -1.71
N GLY A 218 17.44 6.95 -1.98
CA GLY A 218 16.46 7.97 -1.56
C GLY A 218 16.51 9.31 -2.29
N LYS A 219 17.71 9.85 -2.54
CA LYS A 219 17.91 11.15 -3.20
C LYS A 219 17.84 11.02 -4.72
N ARG A 220 16.94 11.76 -5.39
CA ARG A 220 16.75 11.69 -6.87
C ARG A 220 18.03 11.94 -7.67
N SER A 221 18.95 12.73 -7.13
CA SER A 221 20.29 13.00 -7.68
C SER A 221 21.23 11.79 -7.74
N THR A 222 20.97 10.72 -6.99
CA THR A 222 21.75 9.46 -7.00
C THR A 222 21.37 8.51 -8.14
N GLY A 223 20.29 8.83 -8.87
CA GLY A 223 19.73 8.01 -9.94
C GLY A 223 18.43 7.31 -9.52
N VAL A 224 17.66 6.88 -10.53
CA VAL A 224 16.36 6.22 -10.37
C VAL A 224 16.42 4.81 -10.92
N ASN A 225 15.66 3.90 -10.31
CA ASN A 225 15.55 2.52 -10.73
C ASN A 225 14.43 2.35 -11.77
N LYS A 226 14.81 2.08 -13.02
CA LYS A 226 13.86 1.93 -14.13
C LYS A 226 12.98 0.69 -14.02
N GLU A 227 13.48 -0.41 -13.47
CA GLU A 227 12.70 -1.63 -13.27
C GLU A 227 11.63 -1.41 -12.18
N GLY A 228 11.99 -0.68 -11.13
CA GLY A 228 11.04 -0.19 -10.13
C GLY A 228 10.00 0.76 -10.70
N ILE A 229 10.37 1.64 -11.64
CA ILE A 229 9.43 2.57 -12.28
C ILE A 229 8.43 1.82 -13.19
N GLU A 230 8.93 0.89 -14.01
CA GLU A 230 8.14 0.03 -14.92
C GLU A 230 7.11 -0.82 -14.17
N PHE A 231 7.47 -1.34 -12.98
CA PHE A 231 6.56 -2.13 -12.15
C PHE A 231 5.27 -1.37 -11.79
N TYR A 232 5.35 -0.11 -11.33
CA TYR A 232 4.14 0.66 -11.02
C TYR A 232 3.44 1.21 -12.26
N HIS A 233 4.14 1.41 -13.40
CA HIS A 233 3.45 1.66 -14.68
C HIS A 233 2.53 0.49 -15.02
N ARG A 234 3.03 -0.77 -14.98
CA ARG A 234 2.21 -1.97 -15.24
C ARG A 234 1.02 -2.13 -14.28
N ILE A 235 1.16 -1.76 -13.00
CA ILE A 235 0.03 -1.71 -12.06
C ILE A 235 -1.02 -0.69 -12.52
N LEU A 236 -0.59 0.52 -12.89
CA LEU A 236 -1.49 1.60 -13.29
C LEU A 236 -2.16 1.36 -14.65
N ASP A 237 -1.43 0.81 -15.61
CA ASP A 237 -1.97 0.41 -16.92
C ASP A 237 -2.99 -0.72 -16.77
N LEU A 238 -2.74 -1.72 -15.93
CA LEU A 238 -3.73 -2.78 -15.67
C LEU A 238 -4.96 -2.25 -14.91
N LEU A 239 -4.83 -1.24 -14.04
CA LEU A 239 -5.99 -0.62 -13.40
C LEU A 239 -6.86 0.13 -14.43
N ASP A 240 -6.25 0.88 -15.36
CA ASP A 240 -6.95 1.55 -16.46
C ASP A 240 -7.63 0.54 -17.40
N GLU A 241 -6.91 -0.50 -17.83
CA GLU A 241 -7.45 -1.62 -18.63
C GLU A 241 -8.61 -2.37 -17.96
N GLN A 242 -8.68 -2.34 -16.63
CA GLN A 242 -9.75 -2.97 -15.85
C GLN A 242 -10.83 -1.98 -15.39
N ASP A 243 -10.93 -0.75 -15.91
CA ASP A 243 -11.86 0.29 -15.41
C ASP A 243 -11.81 0.41 -13.86
N MET A 244 -10.63 0.66 -13.28
CA MET A 244 -10.42 0.84 -11.84
C MET A 244 -9.60 2.11 -11.51
N ASP A 245 -10.09 2.91 -10.57
CA ASP A 245 -9.37 4.10 -10.08
C ASP A 245 -8.10 3.73 -9.29
N ALA A 246 -7.01 4.44 -9.56
CA ALA A 246 -5.78 4.35 -8.77
C ALA A 246 -5.72 5.42 -7.65
N TYR A 247 -5.67 4.97 -6.39
CA TYR A 247 -5.51 5.81 -5.20
C TYR A 247 -4.11 5.60 -4.61
N VAL A 248 -3.13 6.40 -5.04
CA VAL A 248 -1.71 6.14 -4.77
C VAL A 248 -1.20 6.89 -3.54
N THR A 249 -0.59 6.14 -2.61
CA THR A 249 0.05 6.66 -1.41
C THR A 249 1.56 6.81 -1.63
N ILE A 250 2.07 8.04 -1.52
CA ILE A 250 3.49 8.38 -1.76
C ILE A 250 4.38 7.82 -0.63
N PHE A 251 4.02 8.06 0.63
CA PHE A 251 4.73 7.52 1.79
C PHE A 251 3.85 6.59 2.62
N HIS A 252 4.24 5.31 2.68
CA HIS A 252 3.73 4.36 3.66
C HIS A 252 4.90 3.78 4.44
N TRP A 253 5.43 4.58 5.38
CA TRP A 253 6.39 4.22 6.45
C TRP A 253 7.76 3.65 5.99
N THR A 254 8.06 3.70 4.69
CA THR A 254 9.14 2.95 4.04
C THR A 254 10.29 3.84 3.58
N THR A 255 10.80 4.67 4.49
CA THR A 255 11.94 5.56 4.25
C THR A 255 13.16 4.76 3.77
N PRO A 256 13.85 5.14 2.66
CA PRO A 256 15.07 4.48 2.22
C PRO A 256 16.15 4.54 3.30
N GLN A 257 16.81 3.40 3.59
CA GLN A 257 17.82 3.31 4.65
C GLN A 257 18.98 4.29 4.45
N ALA A 258 19.29 4.65 3.21
CA ALA A 258 20.33 5.63 2.90
C ALA A 258 20.07 6.99 3.56
N LEU A 259 18.82 7.45 3.63
CA LEU A 259 18.46 8.74 4.23
C LEU A 259 18.52 8.68 5.77
N GLU A 260 18.15 7.54 6.37
CA GLU A 260 18.37 7.30 7.80
C GLU A 260 19.87 7.25 8.13
N ALA A 261 20.68 6.60 7.30
CA ALA A 261 22.13 6.47 7.51
C ALA A 261 22.90 7.78 7.26
N GLU A 262 22.40 8.67 6.39
CA GLU A 262 23.04 9.96 6.11
C GLU A 262 22.68 11.03 7.15
N TYR A 263 21.40 11.13 7.56
CA TYR A 263 20.93 12.22 8.43
C TYR A 263 19.81 11.86 9.42
N GLY A 264 19.47 10.57 9.60
CA GLY A 264 18.41 10.14 10.52
C GLY A 264 16.99 10.33 9.98
N GLY A 265 16.81 10.33 8.65
CA GLY A 265 15.49 10.30 8.02
C GLY A 265 14.63 11.48 8.45
N PHE A 266 13.43 11.22 8.98
CA PHE A 266 12.51 12.27 9.41
C PHE A 266 12.94 13.05 10.67
N LEU A 267 14.08 12.71 11.30
CA LEU A 267 14.69 13.56 12.32
C LEU A 267 15.41 14.79 11.72
N SER A 268 15.88 14.73 10.48
CA SER A 268 16.39 15.93 9.78
C SER A 268 15.29 16.60 8.95
N ARG A 269 15.41 17.92 8.80
CA ARG A 269 14.60 18.72 7.89
C ARG A 269 14.99 18.52 6.42
N ASP A 270 16.16 17.94 6.15
CA ASP A 270 16.63 17.62 4.78
C ASP A 270 15.67 16.67 4.04
N ILE A 271 14.99 15.79 4.78
CA ILE A 271 13.96 14.87 4.28
C ILE A 271 12.86 15.58 3.50
N VAL A 272 12.58 16.86 3.82
CA VAL A 272 11.55 17.67 3.15
C VAL A 272 11.92 17.92 1.68
N SER A 273 13.21 18.04 1.37
CA SER A 273 13.67 18.20 -0.02
C SER A 273 13.72 16.86 -0.73
N ASP A 274 14.26 15.80 -0.11
CA ASP A 274 14.34 14.48 -0.75
C ASP A 274 12.94 13.88 -1.00
N PHE A 275 12.00 14.06 -0.07
CA PHE A 275 10.60 13.65 -0.23
C PHE A 275 9.90 14.46 -1.33
N LYS A 276 10.16 15.76 -1.41
CA LYS A 276 9.63 16.62 -2.47
C LYS A 276 10.14 16.16 -3.85
N ASP A 277 11.44 15.90 -3.99
CA ASP A 277 12.03 15.43 -5.25
C ASP A 277 11.52 14.03 -5.64
N PHE A 278 11.24 13.16 -4.65
CA PHE A 278 10.57 11.88 -4.87
C PHE A 278 9.13 12.05 -5.34
N ALA A 279 8.32 12.87 -4.65
CA ALA A 279 6.95 13.17 -5.04
C ALA A 279 6.86 13.79 -6.45
N ASP A 280 7.76 14.72 -6.78
CA ASP A 280 7.88 15.34 -8.11
C ASP A 280 8.08 14.29 -9.21
N LEU A 281 9.00 13.33 -9.01
CA LEU A 281 9.22 12.21 -9.93
C LEU A 281 7.96 11.34 -10.10
N LEU A 282 7.23 11.05 -9.01
CA LEU A 282 5.98 10.28 -9.10
C LEU A 282 4.90 11.04 -9.89
N PHE A 283 4.84 12.37 -9.75
CA PHE A 283 3.90 13.21 -10.49
C PHE A 283 4.27 13.36 -11.97
N GLU A 284 5.55 13.28 -12.33
CA GLU A 284 6.02 13.28 -13.71
C GLU A 284 5.79 11.93 -14.41
N GLU A 285 6.10 10.81 -13.75
CA GLU A 285 5.92 9.45 -14.31
C GLU A 285 4.44 9.04 -14.35
N TYR A 286 3.70 9.22 -13.24
CA TYR A 286 2.40 8.58 -13.03
C TYR A 286 1.21 9.54 -12.98
N GLY A 287 1.44 10.86 -12.93
CA GLY A 287 0.41 11.86 -12.61
C GLY A 287 -0.81 11.86 -13.53
N SER A 288 -0.70 11.36 -14.76
CA SER A 288 -1.83 11.24 -15.70
C SER A 288 -2.68 9.98 -15.52
N LYS A 289 -2.21 8.96 -14.80
CA LYS A 289 -2.90 7.68 -14.56
C LYS A 289 -3.48 7.57 -13.14
N VAL A 290 -3.17 8.52 -12.25
CA VAL A 290 -3.53 8.43 -10.82
C VAL A 290 -4.70 9.35 -10.49
N SER A 291 -5.84 8.73 -10.16
CA SER A 291 -7.09 9.41 -9.83
C SER A 291 -7.00 10.25 -8.56
N LYS A 292 -6.28 9.77 -7.53
CA LYS A 292 -6.01 10.50 -6.27
C LYS A 292 -4.61 10.20 -5.70
N TRP A 293 -3.95 11.25 -5.20
CA TRP A 293 -2.69 11.11 -4.45
C TRP A 293 -2.89 11.33 -2.95
N ILE A 294 -2.24 10.48 -2.16
CA ILE A 294 -2.17 10.54 -0.70
C ILE A 294 -0.70 10.74 -0.32
N THR A 295 -0.33 11.85 0.31
CA THR A 295 1.09 12.13 0.60
C THR A 295 1.69 11.17 1.63
N LEU A 296 0.98 10.95 2.73
CA LEU A 296 1.42 10.15 3.88
C LEU A 296 0.27 9.22 4.30
N ASN A 297 0.58 7.96 4.63
CA ASN A 297 -0.27 7.14 5.48
C ASN A 297 0.08 7.37 6.95
N GLU A 298 -0.94 7.59 7.79
CA GLU A 298 -0.86 7.50 9.24
C GLU A 298 0.46 8.04 9.85
N PRO A 299 0.78 9.33 9.63
CA PRO A 299 2.01 9.90 10.17
C PRO A 299 2.03 9.85 11.70
N TRP A 300 0.87 9.82 12.36
CA TRP A 300 0.74 9.52 13.79
C TRP A 300 1.32 8.14 14.16
N THR A 301 0.82 7.06 13.55
CA THR A 301 1.27 5.69 13.85
C THR A 301 2.76 5.53 13.57
N TYR A 302 3.24 6.02 12.42
CA TYR A 302 4.67 6.04 12.09
C TYR A 302 5.51 6.74 13.17
N THR A 303 5.09 7.92 13.60
CA THR A 303 5.81 8.72 14.59
C THR A 303 5.83 8.05 15.95
N ILE A 304 4.67 7.62 16.46
CA ILE A 304 4.54 7.09 17.82
C ILE A 304 5.16 5.70 17.93
N LYS A 305 4.91 4.80 16.97
CA LYS A 305 5.52 3.47 17.00
C LYS A 305 7.01 3.49 16.66
N GLY A 306 7.46 4.42 15.80
CA GLY A 306 8.87 4.52 15.37
C GLY A 306 9.80 5.29 16.31
N TYR A 307 9.30 6.33 17.00
CA TYR A 307 10.12 7.31 17.74
C TYR A 307 9.63 7.63 19.17
N GLU A 308 8.50 7.08 19.61
CA GLU A 308 7.97 7.25 20.99
C GLU A 308 8.05 5.93 21.78
N GLU A 309 7.48 4.87 21.21
CA GLU A 309 7.43 3.52 21.79
C GLU A 309 8.59 2.61 21.33
N GLY A 310 9.19 2.89 20.16
CA GLY A 310 10.29 2.09 19.59
C GLY A 310 9.90 0.69 19.10
N MET A 311 8.60 0.45 18.85
CA MET A 311 8.06 -0.82 18.34
C MET A 311 8.25 -1.04 16.83
N PHE A 312 8.16 0.03 16.05
CA PHE A 312 8.30 0.01 14.58
C PHE A 312 9.65 0.60 14.16
N ALA A 313 10.09 0.33 12.93
CA ALA A 313 11.30 0.94 12.39
C ALA A 313 11.22 2.49 12.42
N PRO A 314 12.28 3.21 12.86
CA PRO A 314 13.66 2.76 13.15
C PRO A 314 13.91 2.20 14.57
N GLY A 315 12.88 2.01 15.40
CA GLY A 315 13.01 1.36 16.71
C GLY A 315 13.52 2.27 17.81
N ARG A 316 13.18 3.56 17.76
CA ARG A 316 13.73 4.60 18.65
C ARG A 316 12.78 4.94 19.79
N CYS A 317 13.34 5.05 20.98
CA CYS A 317 12.67 5.59 22.17
C CYS A 317 13.69 5.96 23.24
N SER A 318 13.26 6.66 24.29
CA SER A 318 14.10 6.84 25.49
C SER A 318 14.37 5.49 26.16
N VAL A 319 15.62 5.21 26.58
CA VAL A 319 16.04 3.90 27.14
C VAL A 319 15.26 3.43 28.40
N TRP A 320 14.54 4.33 29.06
CA TRP A 320 13.65 4.03 30.20
C TRP A 320 12.20 3.68 29.79
N VAL A 321 11.81 3.97 28.54
CA VAL A 321 10.54 3.52 27.93
C VAL A 321 10.65 2.05 27.55
N ASP A 322 11.70 1.70 26.81
CA ASP A 322 12.09 0.33 26.50
C ASP A 322 13.62 0.23 26.39
N ARG A 323 14.17 -0.81 27.01
CA ARG A 323 15.61 -1.08 27.06
C ARG A 323 16.18 -1.64 25.75
N ALA A 324 15.33 -2.13 24.85
CA ALA A 324 15.75 -2.60 23.53
C ALA A 324 15.90 -1.44 22.51
N CYS A 325 15.42 -0.23 22.81
CA CYS A 325 15.74 0.97 22.04
C CYS A 325 17.22 1.31 22.18
N ARG A 326 18.00 1.15 21.10
CA ARG A 326 19.45 1.44 21.09
C ARG A 326 19.77 2.95 21.12
N ALA A 327 18.80 3.79 20.72
CA ALA A 327 18.83 5.25 20.78
C ALA A 327 17.41 5.82 20.72
N GLY A 328 17.24 7.09 21.07
CA GLY A 328 15.99 7.83 20.92
C GLY A 328 15.72 8.79 22.07
N ASN A 329 14.70 9.63 21.91
CA ASN A 329 14.19 10.50 22.98
C ASN A 329 12.69 10.78 22.77
N SER A 330 11.85 9.99 23.45
CA SER A 330 10.37 10.03 23.36
C SER A 330 9.75 11.36 23.83
N ALA A 331 10.54 12.29 24.40
CA ALA A 331 10.11 13.63 24.79
C ALA A 331 10.16 14.66 23.65
N VAL A 332 10.94 14.42 22.60
CA VAL A 332 11.23 15.42 21.53
C VAL A 332 11.24 14.84 20.12
N GLU A 333 11.71 13.60 19.92
CA GLU A 333 11.81 12.99 18.59
C GLU A 333 10.45 12.87 17.88
N PRO A 334 9.35 12.49 18.56
CA PRO A 334 8.01 12.51 17.97
C PRO A 334 7.62 13.88 17.39
N TYR A 335 7.92 14.97 18.10
CA TYR A 335 7.57 16.32 17.67
C TYR A 335 8.41 16.82 16.50
N ILE A 336 9.69 16.43 16.44
CA ILE A 336 10.57 16.72 15.30
C ILE A 336 10.10 15.97 14.05
N VAL A 337 9.83 14.66 14.18
CA VAL A 337 9.38 13.79 13.08
C VAL A 337 8.03 14.26 12.52
N THR A 338 7.04 14.52 13.37
CA THR A 338 5.74 15.07 12.92
C THR A 338 5.88 16.42 12.22
N HIS A 339 6.76 17.31 12.71
CA HIS A 339 6.99 18.59 12.07
C HIS A 339 7.57 18.42 10.66
N ASN A 340 8.62 17.60 10.50
CA ASN A 340 9.22 17.33 9.20
C ASN A 340 8.26 16.59 8.24
N LEU A 341 7.40 15.68 8.74
CA LEU A 341 6.33 15.04 7.96
C LEU A 341 5.31 16.05 7.43
N LEU A 342 4.85 16.99 8.27
CA LEU A 342 3.92 18.05 7.87
C LEU A 342 4.54 18.97 6.81
N LEU A 343 5.81 19.35 6.97
CA LEU A 343 6.54 20.14 5.97
C LEU A 343 6.73 19.37 4.65
N ALA A 344 7.05 18.09 4.71
CA ALA A 344 7.20 17.21 3.54
C ALA A 344 5.87 17.07 2.76
N HIS A 345 4.75 16.88 3.47
CA HIS A 345 3.41 16.92 2.89
C HIS A 345 3.12 18.26 2.20
N ALA A 346 3.34 19.39 2.88
CA ALA A 346 3.08 20.71 2.32
C ALA A 346 3.92 20.99 1.06
N ALA A 347 5.18 20.53 1.04
CA ALA A 347 6.06 20.64 -0.12
C ALA A 347 5.56 19.82 -1.34
N ALA A 348 5.10 18.58 -1.12
CA ALA A 348 4.52 17.75 -2.19
C ALA A 348 3.18 18.31 -2.71
N VAL A 349 2.31 18.81 -1.81
CA VAL A 349 1.05 19.47 -2.20
C VAL A 349 1.32 20.74 -3.01
N GLN A 350 2.33 21.53 -2.64
CA GLN A 350 2.69 22.75 -3.37
C GLN A 350 3.08 22.48 -4.84
N LEU A 351 3.71 21.33 -5.13
CA LEU A 351 3.99 20.90 -6.51
C LEU A 351 2.72 20.52 -7.27
N TYR A 352 1.80 19.81 -6.62
CA TYR A 352 0.72 19.11 -7.33
C TYR A 352 -0.56 19.91 -7.54
N ARG A 353 -0.86 20.86 -6.64
CA ARG A 353 -2.18 21.52 -6.53
C ARG A 353 -2.65 22.31 -7.77
N GLN A 354 -1.79 22.51 -8.76
CA GLN A 354 -2.17 23.12 -10.05
C GLN A 354 -2.65 22.12 -11.11
N LYS A 355 -2.60 20.80 -10.82
CA LYS A 355 -2.87 19.74 -11.80
C LYS A 355 -4.06 18.85 -11.43
N TYR A 356 -4.04 18.17 -10.27
CA TYR A 356 -5.13 17.27 -9.84
C TYR A 356 -5.29 17.25 -8.30
N GLN A 357 -6.21 16.41 -7.78
CA GLN A 357 -6.53 16.33 -6.34
C GLN A 357 -5.48 15.57 -5.51
N ILE A 358 -5.11 16.12 -4.35
CA ILE A 358 -4.17 15.52 -3.39
C ILE A 358 -4.66 15.67 -1.94
N GLY A 359 -4.27 14.72 -1.08
CA GLY A 359 -4.63 14.69 0.33
C GLY A 359 -3.60 14.01 1.22
N MET A 360 -3.96 13.81 2.49
CA MET A 360 -3.22 13.01 3.47
C MET A 360 -4.17 11.96 4.06
N THR A 361 -3.64 10.79 4.42
CA THR A 361 -4.39 9.80 5.21
C THR A 361 -4.01 9.91 6.69
N LEU A 362 -5.00 10.10 7.54
CA LEU A 362 -4.85 10.13 9.00
C LEU A 362 -5.60 8.98 9.64
N CYS A 363 -4.97 8.32 10.61
CA CYS A 363 -5.68 7.51 11.60
C CYS A 363 -6.13 8.37 12.77
N THR A 364 -7.24 7.98 13.38
CA THR A 364 -7.52 8.28 14.77
C THR A 364 -8.47 7.27 15.35
N PHE A 365 -8.35 7.02 16.66
CA PHE A 365 -9.43 6.42 17.43
C PHE A 365 -10.53 7.47 17.64
N TRP A 366 -11.72 7.01 18.02
CA TRP A 366 -12.67 7.87 18.71
C TRP A 366 -12.44 7.80 20.22
N PHE A 367 -12.53 8.92 20.93
CA PHE A 367 -12.35 8.99 22.38
C PHE A 367 -13.66 9.35 23.08
N GLU A 368 -14.26 8.37 23.75
CA GLU A 368 -15.38 8.59 24.66
C GLU A 368 -14.86 9.11 26.01
N PRO A 369 -15.52 10.07 26.68
CA PRO A 369 -15.17 10.43 28.04
C PRO A 369 -15.44 9.26 29.00
N TYR A 370 -14.50 8.98 29.89
CA TYR A 370 -14.63 7.89 30.86
C TYR A 370 -15.80 8.12 31.83
N SER A 371 -16.07 9.37 32.22
CA SER A 371 -17.25 9.74 33.01
C SER A 371 -17.77 11.14 32.64
N ASP A 372 -18.98 11.48 33.10
CA ASP A 372 -19.62 12.79 32.86
C ASP A 372 -18.93 13.98 33.58
N LYS A 373 -17.72 13.77 34.10
CA LYS A 373 -16.86 14.79 34.69
C LYS A 373 -16.26 15.68 33.61
N ILE A 374 -16.22 16.99 33.87
CA ILE A 374 -15.62 17.95 32.94
C ILE A 374 -14.14 17.62 32.65
N GLU A 375 -13.40 17.12 33.64
CA GLU A 375 -12.00 16.76 33.49
C GLU A 375 -11.79 15.57 32.54
N ASP A 376 -12.72 14.61 32.50
CA ASP A 376 -12.68 13.46 31.58
C ASP A 376 -13.19 13.83 30.17
N ILE A 377 -14.16 14.74 30.08
CA ILE A 377 -14.60 15.35 28.81
C ILE A 377 -13.46 16.15 28.16
N ASP A 378 -12.78 16.98 28.94
CA ASP A 378 -11.59 17.71 28.49
C ASP A 378 -10.45 16.75 28.13
N ALA A 379 -10.31 15.61 28.84
CA ALA A 379 -9.31 14.60 28.52
C ALA A 379 -9.58 13.90 27.18
N ALA A 380 -10.85 13.59 26.87
CA ALA A 380 -11.24 13.06 25.56
C ALA A 380 -10.93 14.06 24.43
N GLN A 381 -11.20 15.35 24.62
CA GLN A 381 -10.80 16.38 23.65
C GLN A 381 -9.28 16.47 23.51
N ARG A 382 -8.51 16.45 24.60
CA ARG A 382 -7.02 16.42 24.52
C ARG A 382 -6.49 15.17 23.84
N SER A 383 -7.17 14.02 23.95
CA SER A 383 -6.83 12.81 23.18
C SER A 383 -7.09 12.98 21.68
N MET A 384 -8.22 13.56 21.30
CA MET A 384 -8.52 13.94 19.91
C MET A 384 -7.50 14.96 19.37
N ASP A 385 -7.12 15.96 20.16
CA ASP A 385 -6.14 16.98 19.77
C ASP A 385 -4.75 16.35 19.53
N PHE A 386 -4.25 15.52 20.45
CA PHE A 386 -2.92 14.93 20.34
C PHE A 386 -2.82 13.85 19.26
N MET A 387 -3.90 13.14 18.94
CA MET A 387 -3.90 12.13 17.88
C MET A 387 -4.25 12.71 16.50
N TYR A 388 -5.42 13.34 16.39
CA TYR A 388 -6.01 13.77 15.12
C TYR A 388 -5.74 15.25 14.83
N GLY A 389 -5.96 16.13 15.83
CA GLY A 389 -5.71 17.57 15.73
C GLY A 389 -4.24 17.89 15.41
N TRP A 390 -3.30 17.10 15.91
CA TRP A 390 -1.85 17.26 15.70
C TRP A 390 -1.46 17.33 14.22
N TYR A 391 -2.28 16.75 13.34
CA TYR A 391 -2.17 16.86 11.89
C TYR A 391 -3.28 17.71 11.26
N MET A 392 -4.53 17.57 11.71
CA MET A 392 -5.67 18.30 11.15
C MET A 392 -5.61 19.82 11.37
N ASP A 393 -5.22 20.31 12.55
CA ASP A 393 -5.10 21.74 12.80
C ASP A 393 -4.00 22.39 11.93
N PRO A 394 -2.79 21.80 11.80
CA PRO A 394 -1.80 22.28 10.83
C PRO A 394 -2.35 22.36 9.41
N ILE A 395 -2.91 21.27 8.87
CA ILE A 395 -3.36 21.26 7.47
C ILE A 395 -4.66 22.04 7.22
N THR A 396 -5.45 22.39 8.25
CA THR A 396 -6.70 23.18 8.11
C THR A 396 -6.50 24.66 8.44
N TYR A 397 -5.73 24.95 9.49
CA TYR A 397 -5.61 26.26 10.11
C TYR A 397 -4.21 26.87 10.03
N GLY A 398 -3.17 26.06 9.83
CA GLY A 398 -1.77 26.48 9.66
C GLY A 398 -0.96 26.52 10.96
N ASN A 399 -1.43 25.89 12.04
CA ASN A 399 -0.71 25.78 13.31
C ASN A 399 -1.18 24.54 14.10
N TYR A 400 -0.46 24.12 15.14
CA TYR A 400 -0.88 23.01 16.02
C TYR A 400 -2.08 23.35 16.92
N PRO A 401 -2.81 22.34 17.46
CA PRO A 401 -3.89 22.56 18.43
C PRO A 401 -3.41 23.31 19.67
N ARG A 402 -4.29 24.14 20.25
CA ARG A 402 -3.90 25.01 21.37
C ARG A 402 -3.46 24.22 22.61
N SER A 403 -4.15 23.13 22.92
CA SER A 403 -3.80 22.21 24.01
C SER A 403 -2.38 21.67 23.90
N MET A 404 -1.94 21.29 22.69
CA MET A 404 -0.57 20.83 22.44
C MET A 404 0.45 21.95 22.66
N ILE A 405 0.16 23.17 22.19
CA ILE A 405 1.05 24.33 22.38
C ILE A 405 1.23 24.64 23.87
N ASP A 406 0.16 24.60 24.66
CA ASP A 406 0.21 24.91 26.10
C ASP A 406 0.85 23.80 26.94
N LEU A 407 0.64 22.52 26.60
CA LEU A 407 1.12 21.37 27.39
C LEU A 407 2.53 20.88 27.00
N VAL A 408 2.85 20.85 25.70
CA VAL A 408 4.17 20.39 25.21
C VAL A 408 5.22 21.50 25.32
N GLY A 409 4.79 22.77 25.17
CA GLY A 409 5.64 23.94 25.29
C GLY A 409 6.81 23.92 24.30
N SER A 410 8.02 24.24 24.79
CA SER A 410 9.23 24.40 23.96
C SER A 410 9.75 23.13 23.28
N ARG A 411 9.13 21.96 23.51
CA ARG A 411 9.45 20.70 22.81
C ARG A 411 8.67 20.54 21.49
N LEU A 412 7.61 21.32 21.30
CA LEU A 412 6.86 21.41 20.06
C LEU A 412 7.53 22.44 19.13
N PRO A 413 8.01 22.06 17.93
CA PRO A 413 8.55 23.01 16.97
C PRO A 413 7.49 24.05 16.56
N ASN A 414 7.93 25.24 16.17
CA ASN A 414 7.05 26.31 15.71
C ASN A 414 7.18 26.45 14.19
N PHE A 415 6.06 26.47 13.46
CA PHE A 415 6.05 26.81 12.04
C PHE A 415 6.44 28.27 11.83
N THR A 416 7.26 28.55 10.82
CA THR A 416 7.40 29.93 10.32
C THR A 416 6.09 30.43 9.71
N THR A 417 5.98 31.75 9.53
CA THR A 417 4.83 32.37 8.86
C THR A 417 4.64 31.85 7.43
N GLU A 418 5.69 31.38 6.78
CA GLU A 418 5.69 30.84 5.42
C GLU A 418 5.20 29.39 5.41
N GLU A 419 5.68 28.56 6.34
CA GLU A 419 5.23 27.16 6.48
C GLU A 419 3.77 27.08 6.93
N SER A 420 3.36 27.97 7.84
CA SER A 420 1.96 28.13 8.26
C SER A 420 1.04 28.42 7.06
N LYS A 421 1.48 29.24 6.09
CA LYS A 421 0.73 29.51 4.84
C LYS A 421 0.71 28.30 3.89
N LEU A 422 1.80 27.52 3.83
CA LEU A 422 1.88 26.34 2.95
C LEU A 422 1.02 25.18 3.46
N LEU A 423 0.94 25.00 4.78
CA LEU A 423 0.08 24.01 5.42
C LEU A 423 -1.40 24.40 5.41
N LYS A 424 -1.74 25.69 5.49
CA LYS A 424 -3.14 26.11 5.67
C LYS A 424 -4.03 25.75 4.47
N GLY A 425 -4.85 24.73 4.66
CA GLY A 425 -5.71 24.14 3.63
C GLY A 425 -4.93 23.28 2.63
N SER A 426 -3.86 22.60 3.02
CA SER A 426 -2.98 21.81 2.14
C SER A 426 -3.55 20.44 1.70
N TYR A 427 -4.86 20.35 1.53
CA TYR A 427 -5.54 19.15 1.08
C TYR A 427 -6.80 19.50 0.29
N ASP A 428 -7.14 18.68 -0.69
CA ASP A 428 -8.39 18.76 -1.45
C ASP A 428 -9.40 17.68 -0.98
N PHE A 429 -8.88 16.59 -0.38
CA PHE A 429 -9.64 15.58 0.34
C PHE A 429 -8.85 15.05 1.54
N LEU A 430 -9.55 14.47 2.52
CA LEU A 430 -8.97 13.75 3.64
C LEU A 430 -9.11 12.24 3.41
N GLY A 431 -8.03 11.49 3.55
CA GLY A 431 -8.09 10.06 3.82
C GLY A 431 -8.26 9.82 5.32
N LEU A 432 -9.23 9.01 5.72
CA LEU A 432 -9.49 8.69 7.11
C LEU A 432 -9.37 7.17 7.32
N ASN A 433 -8.48 6.78 8.21
CA ASN A 433 -8.34 5.40 8.68
C ASN A 433 -9.02 5.28 10.05
N TYR A 434 -9.96 4.35 10.17
CA TYR A 434 -10.65 4.09 11.44
C TYR A 434 -10.75 2.59 11.69
N TYR A 435 -10.53 2.19 12.93
CA TYR A 435 -10.55 0.80 13.35
C TYR A 435 -11.32 0.57 14.66
N THR A 436 -11.21 1.50 15.61
CA THR A 436 -11.67 1.32 17.00
C THR A 436 -11.80 2.66 17.75
N GLY A 437 -12.37 2.62 18.95
CA GLY A 437 -12.39 3.73 19.90
C GLY A 437 -11.81 3.31 21.26
N TYR A 438 -11.63 4.28 22.15
CA TYR A 438 -11.22 4.08 23.55
C TYR A 438 -11.97 5.03 24.48
N TYR A 439 -11.97 4.73 25.78
CA TYR A 439 -12.29 5.73 26.80
C TYR A 439 -11.06 6.61 27.09
N SER A 440 -11.28 7.87 27.43
CA SER A 440 -10.25 8.79 27.90
C SER A 440 -10.64 9.43 29.22
N ARG A 441 -9.68 9.55 30.14
CA ARG A 441 -9.85 10.21 31.45
C ARG A 441 -8.68 11.11 31.80
N ASN A 442 -8.92 12.05 32.70
CA ASN A 442 -7.90 12.98 33.16
C ASN A 442 -6.72 12.26 33.85
N ASN A 443 -5.49 12.67 33.53
CA ASN A 443 -4.29 12.23 34.23
C ASN A 443 -3.63 13.42 34.95
N PRO A 444 -3.82 13.56 36.28
CA PRO A 444 -3.11 14.58 37.05
C PRO A 444 -1.65 14.19 37.35
N ASP A 445 -1.30 12.91 37.26
CA ASP A 445 -0.04 12.34 37.76
C ASP A 445 0.98 12.14 36.61
N VAL A 446 1.34 13.22 35.92
CA VAL A 446 2.38 13.22 34.88
C VAL A 446 3.76 13.42 35.52
N ASP A 447 4.70 12.49 35.27
CA ASP A 447 6.07 12.56 35.81
C ASP A 447 6.92 13.63 35.09
N PRO A 448 7.34 14.72 35.77
CA PRO A 448 8.12 15.80 35.16
C PRO A 448 9.58 15.41 34.89
N HIS A 449 10.08 14.30 35.44
CA HIS A 449 11.43 13.78 35.19
C HIS A 449 11.49 12.80 34.02
N HIS A 450 10.34 12.25 33.61
CA HIS A 450 10.19 11.32 32.50
C HIS A 450 9.16 11.82 31.45
N PRO A 451 9.34 13.04 30.90
CA PRO A 451 8.43 13.55 29.87
C PRO A 451 8.47 12.68 28.61
N ARG A 452 7.30 12.47 28.00
CA ARG A 452 7.12 11.74 26.74
C ARG A 452 5.78 12.11 26.12
N TYR A 453 5.69 12.07 24.79
CA TYR A 453 4.46 12.41 24.06
C TYR A 453 3.22 11.70 24.65
N ARG A 454 3.34 10.41 25.04
CA ARG A 454 2.22 9.60 25.54
C ARG A 454 1.60 10.11 26.83
N THR A 455 2.29 10.96 27.60
CA THR A 455 1.77 11.58 28.83
C THR A 455 1.50 13.07 28.69
N ASP A 456 2.02 13.71 27.64
CA ASP A 456 1.95 15.17 27.45
C ASP A 456 0.53 15.70 27.19
N SER A 457 -0.41 14.82 26.83
CA SER A 457 -1.85 15.15 26.73
C SER A 457 -2.54 15.33 28.09
N GLY A 458 -1.89 14.94 29.20
CA GLY A 458 -2.54 14.91 30.52
C GLY A 458 -3.78 14.00 30.56
N ALA A 459 -3.80 12.94 29.74
CA ALA A 459 -4.93 12.01 29.64
C ALA A 459 -4.43 10.55 29.65
N ILE A 460 -5.28 9.63 30.11
CA ILE A 460 -5.06 8.18 30.01
C ILE A 460 -6.14 7.58 29.11
N MET A 461 -5.69 6.78 28.15
CA MET A 461 -6.50 5.99 27.23
C MET A 461 -6.75 4.60 27.83
N ASP A 462 -8.01 4.27 28.11
CA ASP A 462 -8.44 2.98 28.68
C ASP A 462 -9.43 2.29 27.72
N ALA A 463 -9.23 1.00 27.44
CA ALA A 463 -10.17 0.22 26.62
C ALA A 463 -11.42 -0.27 27.41
N TRP A 464 -11.37 -0.19 28.75
CA TRP A 464 -12.35 -0.76 29.66
C TRP A 464 -12.82 0.30 30.65
N ARG A 465 -14.13 0.30 30.94
CA ARG A 465 -14.76 1.15 31.94
C ARG A 465 -15.60 0.29 32.87
N ASN A 466 -15.32 0.37 34.17
CA ASN A 466 -16.04 -0.36 35.24
C ASN A 466 -16.12 -1.89 35.06
N GLY A 467 -15.22 -2.48 34.27
CA GLY A 467 -15.19 -3.92 33.97
C GLY A 467 -15.71 -4.32 32.59
N GLU A 468 -16.34 -3.40 31.85
CA GLU A 468 -16.83 -3.63 30.49
C GLU A 468 -15.90 -2.97 29.45
N PRO A 469 -15.67 -3.58 28.28
CA PRO A 469 -14.89 -2.97 27.20
C PRO A 469 -15.73 -1.91 26.47
N ILE A 470 -15.11 -1.03 25.69
CA ILE A 470 -15.84 -0.08 24.83
C ILE A 470 -16.58 -0.76 23.66
N GLY A 471 -16.11 -1.93 23.21
CA GLY A 471 -16.71 -2.74 22.15
C GLY A 471 -16.17 -4.18 22.17
N GLU A 472 -16.61 -5.04 21.25
CA GLU A 472 -16.14 -6.44 21.21
C GLU A 472 -14.62 -6.50 21.00
N PRO A 473 -13.83 -7.15 21.89
CA PRO A 473 -12.38 -7.25 21.71
C PRO A 473 -12.04 -8.16 20.52
N ALA A 474 -11.42 -7.61 19.47
CA ALA A 474 -11.05 -8.36 18.27
C ALA A 474 -9.58 -8.81 18.26
N SER A 475 -8.68 -8.01 18.84
CA SER A 475 -7.24 -8.27 18.99
C SER A 475 -6.66 -7.51 20.20
N ARG A 476 -5.33 -7.50 20.38
CA ARG A 476 -4.64 -6.80 21.49
C ARG A 476 -4.88 -5.29 21.57
N TRP A 477 -5.42 -4.68 20.51
CA TRP A 477 -5.67 -3.24 20.44
C TRP A 477 -7.03 -2.87 19.81
N LEU A 478 -7.61 -3.72 18.96
CA LEU A 478 -8.82 -3.40 18.20
C LEU A 478 -10.07 -3.87 18.94
N TYR A 479 -10.94 -2.92 19.32
CA TYR A 479 -12.28 -3.16 19.86
C TYR A 479 -13.33 -2.72 18.84
N ILE A 480 -14.31 -3.57 18.52
CA ILE A 480 -15.33 -3.29 17.50
C ILE A 480 -16.30 -2.24 18.04
N TYR A 481 -16.13 -0.99 17.59
CA TYR A 481 -16.91 0.17 18.05
C TYR A 481 -17.35 1.06 16.86
N PRO A 482 -18.41 0.67 16.13
CA PRO A 482 -18.83 1.35 14.90
C PRO A 482 -19.50 2.72 15.14
N GLU A 483 -20.09 2.95 16.32
CA GLU A 483 -20.67 4.25 16.70
C GLU A 483 -19.61 5.36 16.74
N GLY A 484 -18.42 5.06 17.27
CA GLY A 484 -17.29 6.00 17.29
C GLY A 484 -16.86 6.45 15.90
N PHE A 485 -17.08 5.62 14.87
CA PHE A 485 -16.80 6.00 13.48
C PHE A 485 -17.73 7.12 13.01
N ARG A 486 -19.02 7.01 13.33
CA ARG A 486 -20.03 8.03 13.04
C ARG A 486 -19.75 9.31 13.82
N TYR A 487 -19.35 9.20 15.09
CA TYR A 487 -19.02 10.37 15.90
C TYR A 487 -17.77 11.09 15.38
N LEU A 488 -16.73 10.35 15.02
CA LEU A 488 -15.53 10.88 14.36
C LEU A 488 -15.85 11.58 13.02
N LEU A 489 -16.70 11.00 12.18
CA LEU A 489 -17.11 11.60 10.91
C LEU A 489 -17.91 12.90 11.12
N ASN A 490 -18.81 12.92 12.09
CA ASN A 490 -19.58 14.12 12.45
C ASN A 490 -18.66 15.21 13.03
N TYR A 491 -17.81 14.87 13.99
CA TYR A 491 -16.79 15.75 14.56
C TYR A 491 -15.86 16.33 13.49
N THR A 492 -15.41 15.50 12.54
CA THR A 492 -14.57 15.95 11.42
C THR A 492 -15.27 16.99 10.56
N LYS A 493 -16.56 16.79 10.29
CA LYS A 493 -17.38 17.75 9.56
C LYS A 493 -17.47 19.09 10.28
N ASP A 494 -17.79 19.08 11.58
CA ASP A 494 -18.06 20.32 12.30
C ASP A 494 -16.77 21.09 12.66
N THR A 495 -15.71 20.36 13.03
CA THR A 495 -14.43 20.94 13.48
C THR A 495 -13.55 21.36 12.30
N TYR A 496 -13.61 20.68 11.14
CA TYR A 496 -12.71 20.92 10.00
C TYR A 496 -13.42 21.30 8.68
N ARG A 497 -14.60 21.93 8.79
CA ARG A 497 -15.33 22.60 7.68
C ARG A 497 -15.91 21.65 6.61
N ASN A 498 -16.42 20.48 7.01
CA ASN A 498 -17.00 19.44 6.14
C ASN A 498 -16.10 19.07 4.94
N PRO A 499 -14.88 18.58 5.19
CA PRO A 499 -13.97 18.21 4.11
C PRO A 499 -14.54 17.04 3.31
N THR A 500 -14.08 16.85 2.08
CA THR A 500 -14.36 15.61 1.34
C THR A 500 -13.54 14.48 1.96
N ILE A 501 -14.22 13.43 2.43
CA ILE A 501 -13.60 12.30 3.16
C ILE A 501 -13.65 11.04 2.29
N TYR A 502 -12.55 10.31 2.23
CA TYR A 502 -12.51 8.92 1.79
C TYR A 502 -12.07 8.07 2.99
N ILE A 503 -12.80 7.00 3.29
CA ILE A 503 -12.34 6.03 4.29
C ILE A 503 -11.23 5.22 3.63
N THR A 504 -9.97 5.54 3.90
CA THR A 504 -8.82 4.95 3.19
C THR A 504 -8.36 3.63 3.76
N GLU A 505 -8.75 3.32 5.01
CA GLU A 505 -8.68 2.01 5.65
C GLU A 505 -9.79 1.87 6.70
N ASN A 506 -10.41 0.68 6.73
CA ASN A 506 -11.24 0.19 7.82
C ASN A 506 -11.26 -1.34 7.72
N GLY A 507 -11.21 -2.07 8.83
CA GLY A 507 -11.16 -3.54 8.81
C GLY A 507 -10.93 -4.16 10.19
N VAL A 508 -10.81 -5.48 10.25
CA VAL A 508 -10.58 -6.23 11.51
C VAL A 508 -9.62 -7.40 11.30
N SER A 509 -8.76 -7.63 12.29
CA SER A 509 -7.78 -8.72 12.34
C SER A 509 -8.37 -9.99 12.94
N ASP A 510 -8.15 -11.14 12.30
CA ASP A 510 -8.19 -12.45 12.96
C ASP A 510 -6.77 -12.87 13.35
N GLU A 511 -6.60 -13.59 14.46
CA GLU A 511 -5.33 -14.22 14.83
C GLU A 511 -5.04 -15.42 13.92
N ASP A 512 -3.80 -15.56 13.44
CA ASP A 512 -3.42 -16.70 12.61
C ASP A 512 -3.44 -17.98 13.45
N ASP A 513 -4.16 -18.97 12.95
CA ASP A 513 -4.13 -20.33 13.48
C ASP A 513 -3.63 -21.25 12.39
N PRO A 514 -2.30 -21.47 12.30
CA PRO A 514 -1.70 -22.29 11.25
C PRO A 514 -2.00 -23.79 11.42
N SER A 515 -2.87 -24.18 12.35
CA SER A 515 -3.42 -25.55 12.46
C SER A 515 -4.81 -25.71 11.83
N LYS A 516 -5.57 -24.61 11.60
CA LYS A 516 -6.88 -24.68 10.94
C LYS A 516 -6.76 -25.11 9.48
N PRO A 517 -7.63 -26.01 8.98
CA PRO A 517 -7.78 -26.21 7.54
C PRO A 517 -8.20 -24.92 6.83
N ILE A 518 -7.76 -24.73 5.57
CA ILE A 518 -8.12 -23.54 4.77
C ILE A 518 -9.64 -23.36 4.69
N GLN A 519 -10.40 -24.46 4.60
CA GLN A 519 -11.88 -24.49 4.57
C GLN A 519 -12.56 -24.03 5.87
N GLU A 520 -11.80 -23.74 6.92
CA GLU A 520 -12.24 -23.12 8.17
C GLU A 520 -11.61 -21.73 8.34
N ALA A 521 -10.33 -21.55 7.99
CA ALA A 521 -9.64 -20.26 8.03
C ALA A 521 -10.25 -19.19 7.10
N ILE A 522 -10.99 -19.59 6.07
CA ILE A 522 -11.73 -18.69 5.16
C ILE A 522 -13.12 -18.26 5.67
N LYS A 523 -13.59 -18.75 6.83
CA LYS A 523 -14.93 -18.47 7.37
C LYS A 523 -14.90 -17.34 8.40
N ASP A 524 -14.93 -16.11 7.91
CA ASP A 524 -14.66 -14.90 8.69
C ASP A 524 -15.90 -14.03 8.95
N GLN A 525 -16.98 -14.64 9.44
CA GLN A 525 -18.26 -13.95 9.69
C GLN A 525 -18.10 -12.66 10.53
N ARG A 526 -17.21 -12.64 11.53
CA ARG A 526 -16.88 -11.44 12.32
C ARG A 526 -16.39 -10.26 11.47
N ARG A 527 -15.67 -10.52 10.37
CA ARG A 527 -15.24 -9.49 9.40
C ARG A 527 -16.42 -8.96 8.58
N ILE A 528 -17.38 -9.81 8.21
CA ILE A 528 -18.64 -9.39 7.57
C ILE A 528 -19.44 -8.48 8.52
N ASP A 529 -19.64 -8.90 9.77
CA ASP A 529 -20.43 -8.17 10.76
C ASP A 529 -19.78 -6.82 11.13
N TYR A 530 -18.44 -6.80 11.22
CA TYR A 530 -17.63 -5.59 11.34
C TYR A 530 -17.89 -4.62 10.17
N TYR A 531 -17.70 -5.07 8.92
CA TYR A 531 -17.88 -4.20 7.75
C TYR A 531 -19.31 -3.67 7.61
N HIS A 532 -20.31 -4.54 7.81
CA HIS A 532 -21.71 -4.16 7.74
C HIS A 532 -22.08 -3.09 8.79
N SER A 533 -21.65 -3.25 10.05
CA SER A 533 -21.93 -2.29 11.13
C SER A 533 -21.19 -0.96 10.98
N HIS A 534 -19.95 -0.97 10.47
CA HIS A 534 -19.20 0.25 10.17
C HIS A 534 -19.77 1.00 8.96
N LEU A 535 -20.10 0.30 7.87
CA LEU A 535 -20.73 0.89 6.68
C LEU A 535 -22.11 1.51 6.99
N GLN A 536 -22.90 0.88 7.88
CA GLN A 536 -24.14 1.49 8.37
C GLN A 536 -23.89 2.81 9.11
N ASN A 537 -22.85 2.90 9.94
CA ASN A 537 -22.52 4.14 10.67
C ASN A 537 -21.94 5.23 9.76
N VAL A 538 -21.14 4.88 8.76
CA VAL A 538 -20.75 5.80 7.66
C VAL A 538 -22.01 6.32 6.95
N LEU A 539 -22.95 5.43 6.60
CA LEU A 539 -24.17 5.78 5.89
C LEU A 539 -25.11 6.68 6.71
N MET A 540 -25.19 6.49 8.03
CA MET A 540 -25.89 7.41 8.93
C MET A 540 -25.24 8.80 8.94
N SER A 541 -23.91 8.88 8.91
CA SER A 541 -23.16 10.15 8.87
C SER A 541 -23.45 10.92 7.56
N ILE A 542 -23.50 10.22 6.42
CA ILE A 542 -23.90 10.78 5.13
C ILE A 542 -25.37 11.25 5.17
N ARG A 543 -26.31 10.33 5.43
CA ARG A 543 -27.76 10.57 5.26
C ARG A 543 -28.37 11.50 6.31
N ASN A 544 -27.94 11.38 7.57
CA ASN A 544 -28.59 12.06 8.69
C ASN A 544 -27.82 13.31 9.14
N TYR A 545 -26.54 13.44 8.76
CA TYR A 545 -25.66 14.54 9.19
C TYR A 545 -24.95 15.29 8.06
N ASN A 546 -25.14 14.88 6.81
CA ASN A 546 -24.56 15.50 5.61
C ASN A 546 -23.02 15.59 5.63
N VAL A 547 -22.34 14.57 6.19
CA VAL A 547 -20.88 14.44 6.09
C VAL A 547 -20.50 14.03 4.66
N THR A 548 -19.51 14.72 4.08
CA THR A 548 -19.11 14.53 2.67
C THR A 548 -18.19 13.32 2.48
N VAL A 549 -18.67 12.11 2.78
CA VAL A 549 -17.93 10.86 2.53
C VAL A 549 -18.15 10.39 1.09
N LYS A 550 -17.07 10.10 0.36
CA LYS A 550 -17.07 9.80 -1.09
C LYS A 550 -16.45 8.45 -1.48
N GLY A 551 -15.93 7.69 -0.52
CA GLY A 551 -15.57 6.30 -0.78
C GLY A 551 -15.13 5.53 0.46
N PHE A 552 -15.01 4.22 0.29
CA PHE A 552 -14.64 3.26 1.33
C PHE A 552 -13.65 2.22 0.79
N PHE A 553 -12.50 2.10 1.46
CA PHE A 553 -11.44 1.16 1.14
C PHE A 553 -11.28 0.16 2.28
N ALA A 554 -11.61 -1.11 2.01
CA ALA A 554 -11.46 -2.21 2.95
C ALA A 554 -9.98 -2.53 3.20
N TRP A 555 -9.55 -2.51 4.47
CA TRP A 555 -8.24 -3.01 4.90
C TRP A 555 -8.35 -4.47 5.33
N SER A 556 -7.80 -5.43 4.59
CA SER A 556 -6.95 -5.33 3.40
C SER A 556 -7.44 -6.23 2.26
N TYR A 557 -6.89 -6.05 1.06
CA TYR A 557 -7.19 -6.95 -0.07
C TYR A 557 -6.93 -8.41 0.29
N ALA A 558 -5.75 -8.68 0.86
CA ALA A 558 -5.27 -9.98 1.25
C ALA A 558 -4.56 -9.91 2.61
N ASP A 559 -4.44 -11.07 3.28
CA ASP A 559 -3.56 -11.23 4.43
C ASP A 559 -2.14 -10.87 4.02
N ASN A 560 -1.39 -10.20 4.90
CA ASN A 560 -0.14 -9.54 4.55
C ASN A 560 0.77 -9.44 5.80
N TYR A 561 1.95 -8.83 5.66
CA TYR A 561 2.87 -8.62 6.77
C TYR A 561 2.42 -7.44 7.66
N GLU A 562 1.89 -7.73 8.84
CA GLU A 562 1.33 -6.77 9.79
C GLU A 562 2.39 -6.22 10.78
N TRP A 563 3.41 -5.59 10.22
CA TRP A 563 4.40 -4.78 10.96
C TRP A 563 5.07 -5.52 12.13
N SER A 564 4.96 -5.04 13.38
CA SER A 564 5.55 -5.70 14.56
C SER A 564 4.94 -7.07 14.88
N ASP A 565 3.76 -7.36 14.35
CA ASP A 565 3.02 -8.59 14.61
C ASP A 565 3.26 -9.62 13.48
N GLY A 566 4.07 -9.29 12.47
CA GLY A 566 4.51 -10.23 11.44
C GLY A 566 3.33 -10.81 10.67
N TYR A 567 3.26 -12.14 10.55
CA TYR A 567 2.13 -12.83 9.93
C TYR A 567 1.13 -13.39 10.96
N THR A 568 1.24 -13.04 12.26
CA THR A 568 0.37 -13.57 13.32
C THR A 568 -1.05 -12.99 13.33
N TYR A 569 -1.31 -11.95 12.55
CA TYR A 569 -2.66 -11.40 12.32
C TYR A 569 -3.00 -11.36 10.83
N ARG A 570 -4.30 -11.52 10.55
CA ARG A 570 -4.89 -11.62 9.21
C ARG A 570 -5.98 -10.57 9.04
N PHE A 571 -5.74 -9.56 8.20
CA PHE A 571 -6.71 -8.50 7.87
C PHE A 571 -7.45 -8.71 6.53
N GLY A 572 -7.00 -9.65 5.70
CA GLY A 572 -7.41 -9.75 4.30
C GLY A 572 -8.85 -10.18 4.06
N LEU A 573 -9.40 -9.73 2.92
CA LEU A 573 -10.56 -10.36 2.27
C LEU A 573 -10.17 -11.67 1.59
N TYR A 574 -8.93 -11.78 1.08
CA TYR A 574 -8.30 -13.03 0.67
C TYR A 574 -7.40 -13.61 1.78
N TYR A 575 -7.57 -14.90 2.07
CA TYR A 575 -6.62 -15.69 2.84
C TYR A 575 -5.40 -16.01 1.97
N ILE A 576 -4.20 -15.87 2.53
CA ILE A 576 -2.94 -16.25 1.89
C ILE A 576 -2.34 -17.46 2.60
N ASP A 577 -2.08 -18.52 1.84
CA ASP A 577 -1.31 -19.67 2.33
C ASP A 577 0.19 -19.38 2.30
N TYR A 578 0.72 -18.93 3.45
CA TYR A 578 2.14 -18.63 3.64
C TYR A 578 3.06 -19.87 3.57
N LYS A 579 2.51 -21.09 3.54
CA LYS A 579 3.27 -22.35 3.45
C LYS A 579 3.31 -22.88 2.03
N GLU A 580 2.17 -22.87 1.34
CA GLU A 580 2.01 -23.45 0.00
C GLU A 580 1.79 -22.37 -1.08
N LYS A 581 2.88 -22.01 -1.77
CA LYS A 581 2.92 -21.11 -2.95
C LYS A 581 2.26 -19.72 -2.81
N LEU A 582 1.95 -19.24 -1.60
CA LEU A 582 1.25 -17.95 -1.38
C LEU A 582 -0.11 -17.91 -2.10
N LEU A 583 -0.84 -19.03 -2.15
CA LEU A 583 -2.13 -19.11 -2.84
C LEU A 583 -3.20 -18.21 -2.20
N ARG A 584 -3.99 -17.54 -3.07
CA ARG A 584 -5.08 -16.62 -2.71
C ARG A 584 -6.41 -17.38 -2.65
N TYR A 585 -7.02 -17.47 -1.47
CA TYR A 585 -8.35 -18.06 -1.28
C TYR A 585 -9.35 -16.99 -0.79
N PRO A 586 -10.48 -16.74 -1.47
CA PRO A 586 -11.45 -15.76 -1.00
C PRO A 586 -12.11 -16.24 0.31
N LYS A 587 -12.08 -15.36 1.31
CA LYS A 587 -12.84 -15.54 2.55
C LYS A 587 -14.33 -15.25 2.31
N ASP A 588 -15.17 -15.61 3.27
CA ASP A 588 -16.60 -15.34 3.18
C ASP A 588 -16.89 -13.82 3.09
N SER A 589 -16.06 -12.98 3.72
CA SER A 589 -16.07 -11.53 3.56
C SER A 589 -15.78 -11.03 2.14
N ALA A 590 -14.92 -11.72 1.37
CA ALA A 590 -14.72 -11.38 -0.04
C ALA A 590 -15.98 -11.66 -0.86
N CYS A 591 -16.59 -12.83 -0.68
CA CYS A 591 -17.85 -13.17 -1.37
C CYS A 591 -19.02 -12.28 -0.92
N TRP A 592 -19.04 -11.83 0.34
CA TRP A 592 -19.98 -10.81 0.82
C TRP A 592 -19.79 -9.48 0.09
N PHE A 593 -18.56 -8.98 -0.05
CA PHE A 593 -18.28 -7.76 -0.82
C PHE A 593 -18.70 -7.90 -2.30
N THR A 594 -18.41 -9.03 -2.95
CA THR A 594 -18.82 -9.28 -4.34
C THR A 594 -20.34 -9.10 -4.55
N ALA A 595 -21.14 -9.60 -3.60
CA ALA A 595 -22.60 -9.48 -3.62
C ALA A 595 -23.10 -8.09 -3.19
N PHE A 596 -22.52 -7.50 -2.14
CA PHE A 596 -22.85 -6.15 -1.67
C PHE A 596 -22.58 -5.07 -2.74
N LEU A 597 -21.54 -5.28 -3.57
CA LEU A 597 -21.12 -4.39 -4.66
C LEU A 597 -21.73 -4.74 -6.03
N GLU A 598 -22.60 -5.75 -6.13
CA GLU A 598 -23.16 -6.21 -7.41
C GLU A 598 -23.90 -5.07 -8.13
N LYS A 599 -23.40 -4.69 -9.31
CA LYS A 599 -24.03 -3.71 -10.19
C LYS A 599 -25.08 -4.43 -11.03
N PRO A 600 -26.36 -4.03 -11.02
CA PRO A 600 -27.42 -4.80 -11.67
C PRO A 600 -27.16 -4.84 -13.18
N SER A 601 -27.03 -6.05 -13.72
CA SER A 601 -26.84 -6.31 -15.14
C SER A 601 -27.76 -5.41 -15.97
N PRO A 602 -27.25 -4.68 -16.99
CA PRO A 602 -28.04 -3.73 -17.75
C PRO A 602 -29.19 -4.48 -18.41
N LYS A 603 -30.40 -4.33 -17.83
CA LYS A 603 -31.58 -5.10 -18.21
C LYS A 603 -31.82 -4.89 -19.69
N VAL A 604 -31.60 -5.94 -20.49
CA VAL A 604 -31.91 -5.96 -21.91
C VAL A 604 -33.36 -5.51 -22.04
N GLN A 605 -33.56 -4.30 -22.57
CA GLN A 605 -34.90 -3.79 -22.81
C GLN A 605 -35.50 -4.55 -23.97
N HIS A 606 -36.04 -5.74 -23.67
CA HIS A 606 -37.08 -6.36 -24.46
C HIS A 606 -38.23 -5.36 -24.52
N ARG A 607 -38.21 -4.50 -25.55
CA ARG A 607 -39.30 -3.61 -25.92
C ARG A 607 -40.55 -4.47 -26.05
N ALA A 608 -41.40 -4.44 -25.02
CA ALA A 608 -42.69 -5.10 -25.04
C ALA A 608 -43.47 -4.52 -26.23
N ARG A 609 -43.58 -5.30 -27.31
CA ARG A 609 -44.41 -4.91 -28.45
C ARG A 609 -45.83 -4.72 -27.92
N PRO A 610 -46.45 -3.54 -28.04
CA PRO A 610 -47.76 -3.31 -27.47
C PRO A 610 -48.76 -4.25 -28.13
N ILE A 611 -49.28 -5.21 -27.37
CA ILE A 611 -50.28 -6.17 -27.82
C ILE A 611 -51.58 -5.38 -28.05
N ARG A 612 -51.88 -5.08 -29.31
CA ARG A 612 -53.20 -4.56 -29.73
C ARG A 612 -54.25 -5.67 -29.64
N ALA A 613 -54.66 -6.00 -28.43
CA ALA A 613 -55.88 -6.76 -28.19
C ALA A 613 -57.09 -5.91 -28.62
N ALA A 614 -57.84 -6.38 -29.60
CA ALA A 614 -59.07 -5.72 -30.03
C ALA A 614 -60.19 -6.05 -29.03
N LEU A 615 -60.66 -5.07 -28.27
CA LEU A 615 -61.78 -5.21 -27.34
C LEU A 615 -63.12 -5.35 -28.11
N PRO A 616 -63.89 -6.44 -27.91
CA PRO A 616 -65.25 -6.54 -28.43
C PRO A 616 -66.19 -5.53 -27.76
N ARG A 617 -67.11 -4.94 -28.54
CA ARG A 617 -68.14 -4.02 -28.02
C ARG A 617 -69.28 -4.78 -27.34
N SER A 618 -69.16 -5.08 -26.03
CA SER A 618 -70.27 -4.97 -25.05
C SER A 618 -69.91 -5.57 -23.70
N LEU A 619 -69.84 -4.75 -22.65
CA LEU A 619 -70.20 -5.15 -21.28
C LEU A 619 -70.40 -3.89 -20.43
N HIS A 620 -71.55 -3.80 -19.76
CA HIS A 620 -71.84 -2.70 -18.84
C HIS A 620 -71.15 -2.94 -17.49
N LEU A 621 -70.54 -1.90 -16.94
CA LEU A 621 -70.33 -1.78 -15.50
C LEU A 621 -71.52 -0.99 -14.94
N GLY A 622 -72.19 -1.55 -13.94
CA GLY A 622 -73.31 -0.92 -13.25
C GLY A 622 -73.10 -1.01 -11.74
N TYR A 623 -72.98 0.17 -11.11
CA TYR A 623 -72.86 0.45 -9.67
C TYR A 623 -71.81 -0.39 -8.92
#